data_AF-A0A6N7GS38-F1
#
_entry.id   AF-A0A6N7GS38-F1
#
_cell.length_a   1.000
_cell.length_b   1.000
_cell.length_c   1.000
_cell.angle_alpha   90.00
_cell.angle_beta   90.00
_cell.angle_gamma   90.00
#
_symmetry.space_group_name_H-M   'P 1'
#
loop_
_entity.id
_entity.type
_entity.pdbx_description
1 polymer ?
#
loop_
_entity_poly.entity_id
_entity_poly.type
_entity_poly.pdbx_seq_one_letter_code
_entity_poly.pdbx_strand_id
1 'polypeptide(L)'
;MRGSRAHARRKHVTWRGEFLRIAARRKRSLICAALLIAGALLASPAPLAGSGTCVVTQTDTCERKGSAKKSRQSKQPKQRESVDAKQRTLLASAVGRLAPQRKGITDVYAIGVAAWADEDVFVKELDGTIAALAKVLPIERRVLRLVNGDDPSGPAPLATRGNLAAAVHAVGKVMGKDEDVMILFMTSHGSRSGFGLQLPRRPLAELAPRDLASILDGAGIRHRVVIVSACYSGTFVPPLANDNTIVITAADARNPSFGCAPGRDWTYFGDAFFNRSLQPGVDLQRAFNDARLTISAWELQDRLSPSNPQAHFGPALVDKLTPLFAAKAKAGQR
;
A
#
# COMPACT_ATOMS: atom_id res chain seq x y z
N MET A 1 42.50 -27.75 -54.67
CA MET A 1 43.22 -28.69 -53.78
C MET A 1 43.25 -28.10 -52.37
N ARG A 2 42.81 -28.88 -51.36
CA ARG A 2 43.03 -28.78 -49.88
C ARG A 2 42.81 -27.39 -49.23
N GLY A 3 41.86 -27.13 -48.32
CA GLY A 3 41.29 -27.96 -47.27
C GLY A 3 42.00 -27.72 -45.94
N SER A 4 41.43 -26.92 -45.03
CA SER A 4 41.71 -27.03 -43.59
C SER A 4 40.49 -26.56 -42.78
N ARG A 5 39.85 -27.52 -42.11
CA ARG A 5 38.73 -27.34 -41.17
C ARG A 5 39.29 -27.33 -39.75
N ALA A 6 38.97 -26.30 -38.97
CA ALA A 6 39.23 -26.32 -37.53
C ALA A 6 38.02 -26.95 -36.79
N HIS A 7 38.31 -28.00 -36.03
CA HIS A 7 37.37 -28.73 -35.16
C HIS A 7 37.24 -28.03 -33.79
N ALA A 8 36.04 -27.57 -33.45
CA ALA A 8 35.67 -27.24 -32.07
C ALA A 8 34.94 -28.44 -31.44
N ARG A 9 35.55 -29.01 -30.39
CA ARG A 9 35.06 -30.17 -29.63
C ARG A 9 33.76 -29.84 -28.88
N ARG A 10 32.69 -30.60 -29.15
CA ARG A 10 31.49 -30.67 -28.30
C ARG A 10 31.82 -31.49 -27.05
N LYS A 11 31.56 -30.94 -25.86
CA LYS A 11 31.50 -31.71 -24.61
C LYS A 11 30.06 -32.18 -24.40
N HIS A 12 29.86 -33.49 -24.45
CA HIS A 12 28.65 -34.16 -24.00
C HIS A 12 28.66 -34.19 -22.46
N VAL A 13 27.60 -33.68 -21.83
CA VAL A 13 27.30 -33.93 -20.42
C VAL A 13 26.05 -34.79 -20.39
N THR A 14 26.23 -36.05 -20.00
CA THR A 14 25.16 -37.02 -19.76
C THR A 14 24.64 -36.83 -18.34
N TRP A 15 23.36 -36.46 -18.20
CA TRP A 15 22.64 -36.58 -16.93
C TRP A 15 21.82 -37.86 -16.96
N ARG A 16 22.28 -38.88 -16.21
CA ARG A 16 21.45 -40.03 -15.82
C ARG A 16 20.60 -39.61 -14.62
N GLY A 17 19.31 -39.90 -14.71
CA GLY A 17 18.34 -39.56 -13.68
C GLY A 17 18.29 -40.55 -12.52
N GLU A 18 17.65 -40.11 -11.44
CA GLU A 18 16.94 -40.97 -10.50
C GLU A 18 15.62 -40.28 -10.13
N PHE A 19 14.54 -41.01 -10.36
CA PHE A 19 13.18 -40.76 -9.91
C PHE A 19 12.96 -41.42 -8.55
N LEU A 20 11.95 -40.91 -7.82
CA LEU A 20 11.10 -41.50 -6.76
C LEU A 20 11.15 -40.68 -5.46
N ARG A 21 10.06 -40.42 -4.70
CA ARG A 21 8.59 -40.48 -4.84
C ARG A 21 8.02 -40.09 -3.46
N ILE A 22 6.75 -39.64 -3.42
CA ILE A 22 5.78 -39.69 -2.28
C ILE A 22 5.97 -38.59 -1.19
N ALA A 23 5.17 -37.52 -1.17
CA ALA A 23 3.77 -37.35 -0.71
C ALA A 23 3.57 -37.29 0.82
N ALA A 24 2.99 -36.19 1.34
CA ALA A 24 1.94 -36.23 2.36
C ALA A 24 1.34 -34.84 2.67
N ARG A 25 0.01 -34.83 2.69
CA ARG A 25 -0.93 -33.79 3.09
C ARG A 25 -0.68 -33.25 4.50
N ARG A 26 -1.05 -31.98 4.75
CA ARG A 26 -1.78 -31.61 5.97
C ARG A 26 -2.73 -30.43 5.74
N LYS A 27 -4.02 -30.78 5.68
CA LYS A 27 -5.16 -29.87 5.87
C LYS A 27 -5.09 -29.32 7.30
N ARG A 28 -5.32 -28.02 7.48
CA ARG A 28 -5.77 -27.47 8.78
C ARG A 28 -7.08 -26.74 8.57
N SER A 29 -8.12 -27.34 9.15
CA SER A 29 -9.49 -26.88 9.16
C SER A 29 -9.63 -25.56 9.93
N LEU A 30 -10.35 -24.63 9.34
CA LEU A 30 -10.89 -23.43 9.98
C LEU A 30 -12.15 -23.85 10.75
N ILE A 31 -12.21 -23.55 12.05
CA ILE A 31 -13.43 -23.62 12.85
C ILE A 31 -13.89 -22.18 13.09
N CYS A 32 -14.98 -21.78 12.43
CA CYS A 32 -15.76 -20.61 12.78
C CYS A 32 -16.76 -21.00 13.88
N ALA A 33 -16.63 -20.40 15.06
CA ALA A 33 -17.64 -20.49 16.10
C ALA A 33 -18.56 -19.26 16.02
N ALA A 34 -19.78 -19.48 15.52
CA ALA A 34 -20.90 -18.55 15.67
C ALA A 34 -21.73 -18.99 16.90
N LEU A 35 -21.90 -18.09 17.87
CA LEU A 35 -22.71 -18.33 19.06
C LEU A 35 -24.02 -17.54 18.94
N LEU A 36 -25.11 -18.26 18.68
CA LEU A 36 -26.49 -17.81 18.88
C LEU A 36 -26.98 -18.41 20.20
N ILE A 37 -27.43 -17.57 21.14
CA ILE A 37 -28.11 -18.01 22.36
C ILE A 37 -29.60 -17.67 22.19
N ALA A 38 -30.43 -18.70 22.13
CA ALA A 38 -31.88 -18.62 22.32
C ALA A 38 -32.22 -19.21 23.71
N GLY A 39 -33.14 -18.55 24.41
CA GLY A 39 -33.43 -18.81 25.82
C GLY A 39 -34.51 -19.85 26.10
N ALA A 40 -34.81 -20.04 27.39
CA ALA A 40 -36.07 -20.56 27.90
C ALA A 40 -36.28 -20.15 29.38
N LEU A 41 -37.52 -19.77 29.69
CA LEU A 41 -38.09 -19.38 30.99
C LEU A 41 -38.27 -20.59 31.94
N LEU A 42 -38.41 -20.35 33.26
CA LEU A 42 -39.67 -20.55 34.02
C LEU A 42 -39.56 -20.26 35.54
N ALA A 43 -40.51 -19.42 35.99
CA ALA A 43 -41.30 -19.33 37.23
C ALA A 43 -40.75 -19.55 38.66
N SER A 44 -41.06 -18.55 39.51
CA SER A 44 -41.04 -18.41 40.99
C SER A 44 -41.99 -19.39 41.74
N PRO A 45 -42.04 -19.41 43.11
CA PRO A 45 -42.57 -18.32 43.97
C PRO A 45 -41.82 -18.06 45.31
N ALA A 46 -42.07 -16.86 45.86
CA ALA A 46 -41.74 -16.37 47.22
C ALA A 46 -42.69 -17.00 48.31
N PRO A 47 -42.74 -16.61 49.62
CA PRO A 47 -42.56 -15.29 50.27
C PRO A 47 -41.77 -15.39 51.64
N LEU A 48 -41.49 -14.38 52.49
CA LEU A 48 -42.33 -13.38 53.19
C LEU A 48 -41.44 -12.38 53.96
N ALA A 49 -41.99 -11.18 54.13
CA ALA A 49 -41.92 -10.29 55.31
C ALA A 49 -40.60 -9.61 55.72
N GLY A 50 -40.68 -8.28 55.83
CA GLY A 50 -39.66 -7.43 56.45
C GLY A 50 -39.86 -5.95 56.15
N SER A 51 -40.98 -5.39 56.62
CA SER A 51 -41.27 -3.94 56.63
C SER A 51 -40.18 -3.18 57.39
N GLY A 52 -39.53 -2.23 56.74
CA GLY A 52 -38.58 -1.30 57.34
C GLY A 52 -38.73 0.09 56.72
N THR A 53 -39.37 0.97 57.49
CA THR A 53 -39.63 2.39 57.25
C THR A 53 -38.38 3.19 56.83
N CYS A 54 -38.55 4.10 55.86
CA CYS A 54 -37.62 5.19 55.60
C CYS A 54 -37.68 6.20 56.77
N VAL A 55 -36.54 6.38 57.43
CA VAL A 55 -36.28 7.56 58.26
C VAL A 55 -35.02 8.22 57.69
N VAL A 56 -35.20 9.44 57.19
CA VAL A 56 -34.10 10.34 56.84
C VAL A 56 -33.73 11.08 58.12
N THR A 57 -32.53 10.81 58.64
CA THR A 57 -31.84 11.72 59.56
C THR A 57 -30.44 11.96 59.04
N GLN A 58 -30.09 13.25 59.00
CA GLN A 58 -28.78 13.77 58.63
C GLN A 58 -27.68 13.29 59.58
N THR A 59 -26.45 13.42 59.08
CA THR A 59 -25.14 13.28 59.73
C THR A 59 -24.74 11.88 60.15
N ASP A 60 -23.92 11.23 59.32
CA ASP A 60 -22.56 10.87 59.76
C ASP A 60 -21.68 10.45 58.58
N THR A 61 -20.48 11.03 58.57
CA THR A 61 -19.39 10.75 57.64
C THR A 61 -18.88 9.33 57.80
N CYS A 62 -18.80 8.57 56.70
CA CYS A 62 -18.00 7.36 56.63
C CYS A 62 -17.13 7.36 55.36
N GLU A 63 -15.84 7.56 55.62
CA GLU A 63 -14.73 7.63 54.69
C GLU A 63 -14.50 6.26 54.03
N ARG A 64 -14.96 6.10 52.79
CA ARG A 64 -14.68 4.91 51.99
C ARG A 64 -13.39 5.14 51.22
N LYS A 65 -12.32 4.47 51.65
CA LYS A 65 -11.01 4.41 50.98
C LYS A 65 -11.18 4.09 49.49
N GLY A 66 -11.10 5.13 48.67
CA GLY A 66 -10.94 5.00 47.23
C GLY A 66 -9.58 4.41 46.93
N SER A 67 -9.55 3.17 46.45
CA SER A 67 -8.34 2.59 45.88
C SER A 67 -7.97 3.42 44.64
N ALA A 68 -6.93 4.24 44.79
CA ALA A 68 -6.42 5.11 43.75
C ALA A 68 -6.01 4.29 42.52
N LYS A 69 -6.89 4.20 41.52
CA LYS A 69 -6.47 3.92 40.14
C LYS A 69 -5.56 5.06 39.73
N LYS A 70 -4.24 4.82 39.80
CA LYS A 70 -3.23 5.67 39.17
C LYS A 70 -3.68 5.98 37.75
N SER A 71 -4.16 7.19 37.53
CA SER A 71 -4.33 7.74 36.20
C SER A 71 -2.95 7.68 35.54
N ARG A 72 -2.84 6.92 34.46
CA ARG A 72 -1.66 6.98 33.58
C ARG A 72 -1.66 8.39 33.00
N GLN A 73 -0.96 9.30 33.67
CA GLN A 73 -0.68 10.63 33.16
C GLN A 73 -0.10 10.50 31.76
N SER A 74 -0.88 11.01 30.82
CA SER A 74 -0.56 11.16 29.42
C SER A 74 0.75 11.93 29.24
N LYS A 75 1.82 11.25 28.78
CA LYS A 75 3.05 11.89 28.29
C LYS A 75 2.82 12.67 26.97
N GLN A 76 1.80 13.53 26.88
CA GLN A 76 1.19 13.88 25.60
C GLN A 76 1.69 15.14 24.86
N PRO A 77 2.14 16.25 25.48
CA PRO A 77 2.53 17.42 24.69
C PRO A 77 3.97 17.36 24.16
N LYS A 78 4.98 17.26 25.05
CA LYS A 78 6.40 17.30 24.67
C LYS A 78 6.85 16.13 23.78
N GLN A 79 6.23 14.95 23.95
CA GLN A 79 6.55 13.79 23.09
C GLN A 79 5.90 13.86 21.70
N ARG A 80 4.75 14.54 21.55
CA ARG A 80 4.15 14.77 20.23
C ARG A 80 4.97 15.80 19.45
N GLU A 81 5.34 16.90 20.11
CA GLU A 81 6.18 17.94 19.51
C GLU A 81 7.53 17.39 19.03
N SER A 82 8.17 16.52 19.81
CA SER A 82 9.44 15.90 19.41
C SER A 82 9.31 14.90 18.25
N VAL A 83 8.20 14.13 18.20
CA VAL A 83 7.90 13.24 17.07
C VAL A 83 7.64 14.07 15.80
N ASP A 84 6.85 15.12 15.89
CA ASP A 84 6.52 15.97 14.74
C ASP A 84 7.76 16.71 14.22
N ALA A 85 8.64 17.18 15.11
CA ALA A 85 9.92 17.76 14.73
C ALA A 85 10.81 16.75 14.00
N LYS A 86 10.93 15.52 14.52
CA LYS A 86 11.67 14.44 13.85
C LYS A 86 11.09 14.15 12.46
N GLN A 87 9.77 14.07 12.33
CA GLN A 87 9.11 13.82 11.04
C GLN A 87 9.38 14.94 10.03
N ARG A 88 9.35 16.21 10.45
CA ARG A 88 9.73 17.34 9.59
C ARG A 88 11.17 17.22 9.09
N THR A 89 12.11 16.86 9.97
CA THR A 89 13.52 16.66 9.60
C THR A 89 13.70 15.50 8.62
N LEU A 90 13.05 14.35 8.87
CA LEU A 90 13.12 13.20 7.98
C LEU A 90 12.57 13.54 6.59
N LEU A 91 11.42 14.23 6.53
CA LEU A 91 10.82 14.63 5.27
C LEU A 91 11.70 15.62 4.51
N ALA A 92 12.23 16.65 5.20
CA ALA A 92 13.15 17.61 4.59
C ALA A 92 14.42 16.93 4.04
N SER A 93 14.98 15.96 4.78
CA SER A 93 16.13 15.17 4.33
C SER A 93 15.80 14.26 3.13
N ALA A 94 14.60 13.66 3.09
CA ALA A 94 14.15 12.88 1.94
C ALA A 94 13.99 13.76 0.68
N VAL A 95 13.37 14.93 0.82
CA VAL A 95 13.20 15.89 -0.28
C VAL A 95 14.54 16.45 -0.76
N GLY A 96 15.45 16.79 0.16
CA GLY A 96 16.76 17.35 -0.18
C GLY A 96 17.69 16.40 -0.95
N ARG A 97 17.36 15.10 -1.00
CA ARG A 97 18.07 14.08 -1.79
C ARG A 97 17.55 13.95 -3.22
N LEU A 98 16.39 14.53 -3.53
CA LEU A 98 15.82 14.50 -4.87
C LEU A 98 16.70 15.32 -5.81
N ALA A 99 17.02 14.75 -6.97
CA ALA A 99 17.62 15.51 -8.04
C ALA A 99 16.69 16.67 -8.47
N PRO A 100 17.23 17.83 -8.90
CA PRO A 100 16.42 18.93 -9.43
C PRO A 100 15.87 18.58 -10.82
N GLN A 101 14.81 19.25 -11.26
CA GLN A 101 14.29 19.08 -12.63
C GLN A 101 15.32 19.50 -13.70
N ARG A 102 15.18 18.93 -14.89
CA ARG A 102 16.00 19.26 -16.07
C ARG A 102 15.12 19.83 -17.16
N LYS A 103 15.26 21.13 -17.42
CA LYS A 103 14.47 21.86 -18.42
C LYS A 103 14.59 21.22 -19.80
N GLY A 104 13.45 20.98 -20.46
CA GLY A 104 13.38 20.36 -21.78
C GLY A 104 13.42 18.82 -21.73
N ILE A 105 13.44 18.22 -20.54
CA ILE A 105 13.50 16.78 -20.34
C ILE A 105 12.39 16.40 -19.37
N THR A 106 11.46 15.55 -19.81
CA THR A 106 10.44 14.98 -18.90
C THR A 106 11.11 14.12 -17.84
N ASP A 107 11.23 14.66 -16.64
CA ASP A 107 11.63 13.92 -15.45
C ASP A 107 10.43 13.20 -14.83
N VAL A 108 10.71 12.07 -14.18
CA VAL A 108 9.70 11.28 -13.47
C VAL A 108 10.06 11.26 -12.00
N TYR A 109 9.18 11.82 -11.16
CA TYR A 109 9.31 11.80 -9.71
C TYR A 109 8.35 10.79 -9.12
N ALA A 110 8.83 9.93 -8.23
CA ALA A 110 8.00 8.93 -7.58
C ALA A 110 7.85 9.21 -6.08
N ILE A 111 6.62 9.13 -5.58
CA ILE A 111 6.31 9.02 -4.15
C ILE A 111 5.75 7.61 -3.95
N GLY A 112 6.38 6.85 -3.07
CA GLY A 112 5.92 5.52 -2.69
C GLY A 112 5.47 5.50 -1.23
N VAL A 113 4.31 4.92 -0.96
CA VAL A 113 3.64 4.95 0.34
C VAL A 113 3.28 3.54 0.78
N ALA A 114 3.91 3.03 1.84
CA ALA A 114 3.52 1.80 2.53
C ALA A 114 2.94 2.18 3.89
N ALA A 115 1.65 1.97 4.11
CA ALA A 115 0.94 2.68 5.19
C ALA A 115 0.31 1.78 6.25
N TRP A 116 0.80 0.56 6.42
CA TRP A 116 0.35 -0.33 7.48
C TRP A 116 1.53 -0.96 8.20
N ALA A 117 1.64 -0.67 9.50
CA ALA A 117 2.84 -0.97 10.27
C ALA A 117 2.98 -2.42 10.68
N ASP A 118 1.87 -3.14 10.82
CA ASP A 118 1.85 -4.46 11.43
C ASP A 118 2.16 -5.59 10.42
N GLU A 119 2.20 -5.28 9.11
CA GLU A 119 2.53 -6.27 8.06
C GLU A 119 3.65 -5.79 7.13
N ASP A 120 4.68 -6.62 7.00
CA ASP A 120 5.91 -6.33 6.23
C ASP A 120 5.69 -6.34 4.71
N VAL A 121 4.67 -7.04 4.22
CA VAL A 121 4.36 -7.17 2.79
C VAL A 121 4.21 -5.83 2.08
N PHE A 122 3.67 -4.81 2.75
CA PHE A 122 3.46 -3.49 2.14
C PHE A 122 4.78 -2.73 1.91
N VAL A 123 5.73 -2.87 2.84
CA VAL A 123 7.07 -2.30 2.68
C VAL A 123 7.83 -3.04 1.57
N LYS A 124 7.72 -4.38 1.54
CA LYS A 124 8.34 -5.22 0.51
C LYS A 124 7.77 -4.92 -0.88
N GLU A 125 6.45 -4.81 -1.00
CA GLU A 125 5.78 -4.45 -2.25
C GLU A 125 6.16 -3.04 -2.71
N LEU A 126 6.27 -2.08 -1.80
CA LEU A 126 6.78 -0.74 -2.10
C LEU A 126 8.21 -0.81 -2.67
N ASP A 127 9.11 -1.53 -2.01
CA ASP A 127 10.50 -1.64 -2.46
C ASP A 127 10.63 -2.36 -3.80
N GLY A 128 9.88 -3.44 -3.99
CA GLY A 128 9.79 -4.14 -5.26
C GLY A 128 9.20 -3.25 -6.37
N THR A 129 8.19 -2.45 -6.07
CA THR A 129 7.56 -1.53 -7.02
C THR A 129 8.54 -0.47 -7.50
N ILE A 130 9.29 0.13 -6.58
CA ILE A 130 10.34 1.10 -6.94
C ILE A 130 11.38 0.44 -7.84
N ALA A 131 11.82 -0.78 -7.51
CA ALA A 131 12.77 -1.52 -8.33
C ALA A 131 12.21 -1.85 -9.72
N ALA A 132 10.93 -2.22 -9.83
CA ALA A 132 10.27 -2.48 -11.11
C ALA A 132 10.16 -1.21 -11.96
N LEU A 133 9.71 -0.09 -11.36
CA LEU A 133 9.62 1.20 -12.05
C LEU A 133 10.99 1.69 -12.56
N ALA A 134 12.06 1.52 -11.78
CA ALA A 134 13.41 1.92 -12.20
C ALA A 134 13.92 1.19 -13.46
N LYS A 135 13.44 -0.04 -13.69
CA LYS A 135 13.77 -0.81 -14.91
C LYS A 135 13.14 -0.20 -16.17
N VAL A 136 11.97 0.44 -16.03
CA VAL A 136 11.16 0.89 -17.18
C VAL A 136 11.05 2.41 -17.31
N LEU A 137 11.40 3.16 -16.28
CA LEU A 137 11.31 4.62 -16.22
C LEU A 137 12.54 5.24 -15.53
N PRO A 138 12.93 6.48 -15.90
CA PRO A 138 14.11 7.15 -15.36
C PRO A 138 13.82 7.85 -14.02
N ILE A 139 13.59 7.08 -12.96
CA ILE A 139 13.24 7.60 -11.63
C ILE A 139 14.46 7.69 -10.68
N GLU A 140 15.68 7.42 -11.17
CA GLU A 140 16.88 7.38 -10.34
C GLU A 140 17.11 8.73 -9.63
N ARG A 141 17.35 8.70 -8.31
CA ARG A 141 17.46 9.89 -7.44
C ARG A 141 16.23 10.81 -7.43
N ARG A 142 15.06 10.33 -7.87
CA ARG A 142 13.78 11.08 -7.87
C ARG A 142 12.66 10.34 -7.13
N VAL A 143 13.03 9.50 -6.15
CA VAL A 143 12.08 8.70 -5.37
C VAL A 143 12.06 9.17 -3.91
N LEU A 144 10.85 9.39 -3.39
CA LEU A 144 10.59 9.65 -1.98
C LEU A 144 9.72 8.52 -1.41
N ARG A 145 10.09 8.00 -0.24
CA ARG A 145 9.33 6.94 0.46
C ARG A 145 8.66 7.49 1.71
N LEU A 146 7.42 7.07 1.94
CA LEU A 146 6.70 7.23 3.19
C LEU A 146 6.32 5.84 3.71
N VAL A 147 6.69 5.52 4.95
CA VAL A 147 6.54 4.16 5.48
C VAL A 147 5.98 4.20 6.90
N ASN A 148 4.89 3.48 7.13
CA ASN A 148 4.49 3.04 8.46
C ASN A 148 5.00 1.62 8.62
N GLY A 149 6.02 1.45 9.46
CA GLY A 149 6.57 0.14 9.83
C GLY A 149 6.41 -0.09 11.33
N ASP A 150 6.73 -1.32 11.76
CA ASP A 150 6.76 -1.76 13.14
C ASP A 150 7.65 -0.88 14.03
N ASP A 151 8.77 -0.38 13.48
CA ASP A 151 9.60 0.66 14.08
C ASP A 151 9.26 2.07 13.53
N PRO A 152 8.45 2.88 14.23
CA PRO A 152 8.15 4.26 13.85
C PRO A 152 9.35 5.20 13.99
N SER A 153 10.48 4.71 14.53
CA SER A 153 11.73 5.45 14.64
C SER A 153 12.65 5.30 13.42
N GLY A 154 12.25 4.47 12.46
CA GLY A 154 12.98 4.19 11.23
C GLY A 154 13.34 5.43 10.39
N PRO A 155 14.20 5.24 9.36
CA PRO A 155 14.80 6.35 8.61
C PRO A 155 13.86 6.99 7.57
N ALA A 156 12.70 6.39 7.31
CA ALA A 156 11.70 6.94 6.39
C ALA A 156 10.69 7.82 7.16
N PRO A 157 10.23 8.94 6.59
CA PRO A 157 9.09 9.67 7.15
C PRO A 157 7.84 8.77 7.18
N LEU A 158 7.01 8.95 8.20
CA LEU A 158 5.78 8.17 8.37
C LEU A 158 4.77 8.46 7.24
N ALA A 159 4.06 7.44 6.80
CA ALA A 159 2.93 7.54 5.88
C ALA A 159 1.67 8.02 6.63
N THR A 160 1.64 9.33 6.90
CA THR A 160 0.45 10.02 7.42
C THR A 160 -0.13 10.94 6.35
N ARG A 161 -1.41 11.33 6.49
CA ARG A 161 -2.04 12.30 5.59
C ARG A 161 -1.24 13.60 5.50
N GLY A 162 -0.75 14.10 6.63
CA GLY A 162 0.06 15.33 6.69
C GLY A 162 1.40 15.19 5.96
N ASN A 163 2.12 14.10 6.20
CA ASN A 163 3.39 13.85 5.51
C ASN A 163 3.20 13.58 4.01
N LEU A 164 2.13 12.91 3.60
CA LEU A 164 1.78 12.74 2.19
C LEU A 164 1.53 14.10 1.52
N ALA A 165 0.70 14.95 2.11
CA ALA A 165 0.45 16.29 1.58
C ALA A 165 1.73 17.12 1.49
N ALA A 166 2.56 17.09 2.53
CA ALA A 166 3.83 17.79 2.55
C ALA A 166 4.84 17.23 1.52
N ALA A 167 4.89 15.92 1.33
CA ALA A 167 5.73 15.27 0.32
C ALA A 167 5.29 15.63 -1.10
N VAL A 168 3.99 15.54 -1.40
CA VAL A 168 3.42 15.93 -2.71
C VAL A 168 3.74 17.39 -3.02
N HIS A 169 3.50 18.28 -2.06
CA HIS A 169 3.80 19.71 -2.22
C HIS A 169 5.30 19.97 -2.40
N ALA A 170 6.16 19.28 -1.66
CA ALA A 170 7.61 19.43 -1.77
C ALA A 170 8.15 18.92 -3.12
N VAL A 171 7.70 17.76 -3.58
CA VAL A 171 8.06 17.25 -4.92
C VAL A 171 7.55 18.20 -6.00
N GLY A 172 6.33 18.73 -5.84
CA GLY A 172 5.76 19.75 -6.73
C GLY A 172 6.62 21.02 -6.85
N LYS A 173 7.45 21.35 -5.85
CA LYS A 173 8.42 22.46 -5.91
C LYS A 173 9.72 22.11 -6.63
N VAL A 174 10.08 20.83 -6.67
CA VAL A 174 11.33 20.35 -7.29
C VAL A 174 11.11 20.04 -8.77
N MET A 175 9.93 19.53 -9.13
CA MET A 175 9.56 19.19 -10.50
C MET A 175 9.11 20.42 -11.32
N GLY A 176 9.36 20.40 -12.63
CA GLY A 176 8.74 21.30 -13.59
C GLY A 176 7.30 20.86 -13.88
N LYS A 177 6.30 21.43 -13.19
CA LYS A 177 4.89 20.96 -13.23
C LYS A 177 4.25 20.89 -14.61
N ASP A 178 4.76 21.63 -15.59
CA ASP A 178 4.28 21.62 -16.98
C ASP A 178 4.89 20.49 -17.82
N GLU A 179 6.09 20.04 -17.45
CA GLU A 179 6.92 19.14 -18.22
C GLU A 179 7.03 17.74 -17.60
N ASP A 180 7.12 17.65 -16.28
CA ASP A 180 7.46 16.45 -15.52
C ASP A 180 6.23 15.65 -15.10
N VAL A 181 6.44 14.36 -14.80
CA VAL A 181 5.39 13.45 -14.33
C VAL A 181 5.64 13.04 -12.88
N MET A 182 4.58 13.05 -12.06
CA MET A 182 4.59 12.44 -10.73
C MET A 182 3.98 11.04 -10.79
N ILE A 183 4.64 10.05 -10.21
CA ILE A 183 4.08 8.74 -9.90
C ILE A 183 3.83 8.68 -8.40
N LEU A 184 2.60 8.38 -7.99
CA LEU A 184 2.23 8.07 -6.63
C LEU A 184 1.82 6.61 -6.55
N PHE A 185 2.63 5.80 -5.88
CA PHE A 185 2.29 4.41 -5.56
C PHE A 185 1.91 4.31 -4.08
N MET A 186 0.76 3.72 -3.79
CA MET A 186 0.24 3.54 -2.44
C MET A 186 -0.14 2.08 -2.22
N THR A 187 0.35 1.48 -1.12
CA THR A 187 -0.02 0.13 -0.71
C THR A 187 -0.32 0.02 0.79
N SER A 188 -1.46 -0.58 1.13
CA SER A 188 -2.00 -0.76 2.48
C SER A 188 -3.27 -1.63 2.42
N HIS A 189 -3.94 -1.80 3.56
CA HIS A 189 -5.35 -2.18 3.55
C HIS A 189 -6.23 -1.03 3.07
N GLY A 190 -7.48 -1.35 2.76
CA GLY A 190 -8.47 -0.37 2.34
C GLY A 190 -9.87 -0.74 2.80
N SER A 191 -10.72 0.27 2.80
CA SER A 191 -12.14 0.17 3.06
C SER A 191 -12.89 0.94 1.97
N ARG A 192 -14.23 0.88 1.99
CA ARG A 192 -15.04 1.67 1.07
C ARG A 192 -14.89 3.19 1.28
N SER A 193 -14.41 3.62 2.45
CA SER A 193 -14.17 5.03 2.77
C SER A 193 -12.77 5.51 2.35
N GLY A 194 -11.79 4.60 2.20
CA GLY A 194 -10.50 4.96 1.62
C GLY A 194 -9.34 4.03 1.97
N PHE A 195 -8.15 4.61 1.87
CA PHE A 195 -6.88 3.91 2.03
C PHE A 195 -6.39 3.98 3.48
N GLY A 196 -6.03 2.84 4.07
CA GLY A 196 -5.64 2.75 5.48
C GLY A 196 -4.26 3.38 5.75
N LEU A 197 -4.19 4.23 6.76
CA LEU A 197 -2.98 4.86 7.29
C LEU A 197 -2.77 4.41 8.74
N GLN A 198 -2.43 3.13 8.94
CA GLN A 198 -2.26 2.55 10.26
C GLN A 198 -0.87 2.89 10.80
N LEU A 199 -0.83 3.28 12.08
CA LEU A 199 0.39 3.48 12.85
C LEU A 199 0.33 2.61 14.10
N PRO A 200 1.48 2.10 14.61
CA PRO A 200 1.50 1.29 15.81
C PRO A 200 0.87 2.03 16.99
N ARG A 201 -0.06 1.36 17.69
CA ARG A 201 -0.71 1.87 18.92
C ARG A 201 -1.46 3.19 18.71
N ARG A 202 -1.92 3.48 17.49
CA ARG A 202 -2.78 4.62 17.17
C ARG A 202 -4.09 4.11 16.55
N PRO A 203 -5.20 4.87 16.68
CA PRO A 203 -6.40 4.59 15.90
C PRO A 203 -6.08 4.59 14.40
N LEU A 204 -6.74 3.70 13.66
CA LEU A 204 -6.66 3.70 12.19
C LEU A 204 -7.15 5.05 11.66
N ALA A 205 -6.30 5.71 10.87
CA ALA A 205 -6.70 6.82 10.02
C ALA A 205 -6.91 6.32 8.60
N GLU A 206 -7.72 7.03 7.81
CA GLU A 206 -7.95 6.72 6.41
C GLU A 206 -7.71 7.97 5.55
N LEU A 207 -7.21 7.75 4.33
CA LEU A 207 -7.16 8.76 3.29
C LEU A 207 -8.32 8.54 2.32
N ALA A 208 -9.26 9.47 2.30
CA ALA A 208 -10.38 9.42 1.37
C ALA A 208 -9.92 9.77 -0.07
N PRO A 209 -10.56 9.19 -1.10
CA PRO A 209 -10.27 9.50 -2.50
C PRO A 209 -10.28 11.00 -2.85
N ARG A 210 -11.27 11.75 -2.36
CA ARG A 210 -11.38 13.20 -2.59
C ARG A 210 -10.29 14.01 -1.90
N ASP A 211 -9.82 13.55 -0.73
CA ASP A 211 -8.71 14.18 -0.03
C ASP A 211 -7.41 14.04 -0.83
N LEU A 212 -7.18 12.86 -1.43
CA LEU A 212 -6.01 12.65 -2.28
C LEU A 212 -6.05 13.53 -3.54
N ALA A 213 -7.20 13.60 -4.22
CA ALA A 213 -7.38 14.51 -5.35
C ALA A 213 -7.06 15.96 -4.95
N SER A 214 -7.60 16.43 -3.82
CA SER A 214 -7.35 17.78 -3.31
C SER A 214 -5.88 18.03 -2.97
N ILE A 215 -5.17 17.03 -2.44
CA ILE A 215 -3.72 17.13 -2.15
C ILE A 215 -2.93 17.33 -3.44
N LEU A 216 -3.21 16.54 -4.48
CA LEU A 216 -2.50 16.59 -5.75
C LEU A 216 -2.84 17.88 -6.52
N ASP A 217 -4.11 18.28 -6.56
CA ASP A 217 -4.59 19.50 -7.21
C ASP A 217 -4.05 20.75 -6.51
N GLY A 218 -4.09 20.78 -5.18
CA GLY A 218 -3.56 21.89 -4.38
C GLY A 218 -2.05 22.08 -4.53
N ALA A 219 -1.31 21.02 -4.85
CA ALA A 219 0.10 21.12 -5.21
C ALA A 219 0.35 21.49 -6.68
N GLY A 220 -0.70 21.54 -7.51
CA GLY A 220 -0.63 21.87 -8.94
C GLY A 220 0.01 20.77 -9.79
N ILE A 221 -0.07 19.51 -9.36
CA ILE A 221 0.51 18.38 -10.11
C ILE A 221 -0.37 18.11 -11.33
N ARG A 222 0.12 18.46 -12.52
CA ARG A 222 -0.63 18.33 -13.78
C ARG A 222 -0.61 16.89 -14.31
N HIS A 223 0.59 16.34 -14.48
CA HIS A 223 0.81 15.00 -15.04
C HIS A 223 1.05 14.00 -13.91
N ARG A 224 0.11 13.07 -13.70
CA ARG A 224 0.16 12.17 -12.53
C ARG A 224 -0.28 10.76 -12.83
N VAL A 225 0.53 9.80 -12.42
CA VAL A 225 0.17 8.38 -12.34
C VAL A 225 -0.13 8.07 -10.88
N VAL A 226 -1.34 7.59 -10.57
CA VAL A 226 -1.73 7.19 -9.22
C VAL A 226 -2.06 5.70 -9.23
N ILE A 227 -1.30 4.91 -8.47
CA ILE A 227 -1.46 3.46 -8.40
C ILE A 227 -1.78 3.09 -6.94
N VAL A 228 -2.93 2.47 -6.72
CA VAL A 228 -3.45 2.15 -5.38
C VAL A 228 -3.63 0.65 -5.23
N SER A 229 -2.76 0.02 -4.44
CA SER A 229 -2.83 -1.39 -4.02
C SER A 229 -3.54 -1.49 -2.68
N ALA A 230 -4.87 -1.62 -2.70
CA ALA A 230 -5.70 -1.79 -1.51
C ALA A 230 -7.10 -2.35 -1.85
N CYS A 231 -7.78 -2.90 -0.85
CA CYS A 231 -9.19 -3.28 -0.97
C CYS A 231 -10.07 -2.07 -1.32
N TYR A 232 -11.09 -2.25 -2.16
CA TYR A 232 -12.01 -1.19 -2.59
C TYR A 232 -11.34 0.01 -3.28
N SER A 233 -10.11 -0.15 -3.77
CA SER A 233 -9.29 0.92 -4.34
C SER A 233 -9.90 1.57 -5.59
N GLY A 234 -10.83 0.91 -6.27
CA GLY A 234 -11.59 1.50 -7.39
C GLY A 234 -12.34 2.79 -7.03
N THR A 235 -12.58 3.04 -5.74
CA THR A 235 -13.13 4.33 -5.24
C THR A 235 -12.24 5.55 -5.57
N PHE A 236 -10.94 5.33 -5.84
CA PHE A 236 -9.99 6.37 -6.22
C PHE A 236 -10.06 6.78 -7.69
N VAL A 237 -10.67 5.95 -8.57
CA VAL A 237 -10.73 6.26 -10.01
C VAL A 237 -11.58 7.50 -10.30
N PRO A 238 -12.86 7.61 -9.86
CA PRO A 238 -13.71 8.73 -10.26
C PRO A 238 -13.20 10.13 -9.88
N PRO A 239 -12.65 10.40 -8.67
CA PRO A 239 -12.19 11.74 -8.31
C PRO A 239 -10.82 12.13 -8.91
N LEU A 240 -10.08 11.18 -9.50
CA LEU A 240 -8.73 11.42 -10.04
C LEU A 240 -8.68 11.40 -11.57
N ALA A 241 -9.62 10.70 -12.22
CA ALA A 241 -9.66 10.49 -13.66
C ALA A 241 -9.83 11.82 -14.43
N ASN A 242 -8.87 12.09 -15.31
CA ASN A 242 -8.90 13.14 -16.33
C ASN A 242 -7.84 12.83 -17.41
N ASP A 243 -7.67 13.70 -18.41
CA ASP A 243 -6.77 13.45 -19.54
C ASP A 243 -5.28 13.41 -19.17
N ASN A 244 -4.89 14.08 -18.08
CA ASN A 244 -3.51 14.17 -17.59
C ASN A 244 -3.24 13.22 -16.40
N THR A 245 -4.18 12.33 -16.08
CA THR A 245 -4.04 11.36 -15.00
C THR A 245 -4.15 9.93 -15.53
N ILE A 246 -3.25 9.05 -15.08
CA ILE A 246 -3.44 7.59 -15.13
C ILE A 246 -3.76 7.14 -13.70
N VAL A 247 -4.86 6.42 -13.52
CA VAL A 247 -5.22 5.80 -12.23
C VAL A 247 -5.26 4.30 -12.41
N ILE A 248 -4.60 3.52 -11.55
CA ILE A 248 -4.61 2.06 -11.60
C ILE A 248 -4.90 1.53 -10.19
N THR A 249 -5.84 0.59 -10.06
CA THR A 249 -6.31 0.10 -8.77
C THR A 249 -6.29 -1.42 -8.71
N ALA A 250 -5.90 -1.96 -7.54
CA ALA A 250 -5.84 -3.41 -7.32
C ALA A 250 -7.21 -4.09 -7.26
N ALA A 251 -8.28 -3.34 -7.01
CA ALA A 251 -9.64 -3.83 -7.00
C ALA A 251 -10.61 -2.76 -7.51
N ASP A 252 -11.86 -3.16 -7.79
CA ASP A 252 -12.97 -2.25 -8.00
C ASP A 252 -13.45 -1.62 -6.68
N ALA A 253 -14.48 -0.75 -6.74
CA ALA A 253 -15.01 -0.06 -5.57
C ALA A 253 -15.88 -0.94 -4.64
N ARG A 254 -16.17 -2.18 -5.03
CA ARG A 254 -17.15 -3.07 -4.38
C ARG A 254 -16.53 -4.33 -3.79
N ASN A 255 -15.34 -4.71 -4.24
CA ASN A 255 -14.67 -5.95 -3.91
C ASN A 255 -13.30 -5.70 -3.23
N PRO A 256 -12.84 -6.64 -2.38
CA PRO A 256 -11.50 -6.59 -1.79
C PRO A 256 -10.42 -7.00 -2.81
N SER A 257 -9.16 -6.69 -2.48
CA SER A 257 -7.96 -7.24 -3.14
C SER A 257 -7.27 -8.25 -2.21
N PHE A 258 -6.32 -9.04 -2.74
CA PHE A 258 -5.74 -10.19 -2.02
C PHE A 258 -4.21 -10.20 -1.97
N GLY A 259 -3.66 -11.06 -1.11
CA GLY A 259 -2.22 -11.29 -0.97
C GLY A 259 -1.51 -10.43 0.08
N CYS A 260 -2.23 -9.80 1.01
CA CYS A 260 -1.66 -8.98 2.08
C CYS A 260 -1.22 -9.76 3.34
N ALA A 261 -1.04 -11.09 3.24
CA ALA A 261 -0.61 -11.89 4.39
C ALA A 261 0.85 -11.57 4.77
N PRO A 262 1.18 -11.52 6.07
CA PRO A 262 2.56 -11.34 6.53
C PRO A 262 3.52 -12.37 5.94
N GLY A 263 4.75 -11.95 5.65
CA GLY A 263 5.80 -12.81 5.10
C GLY A 263 5.74 -13.03 3.59
N ARG A 264 4.71 -12.54 2.90
CA ARG A 264 4.71 -12.48 1.42
C ARG A 264 5.61 -11.34 0.95
N ASP A 265 6.25 -11.55 -0.19
CA ASP A 265 7.02 -10.48 -0.84
C ASP A 265 6.13 -9.51 -1.62
N TRP A 266 4.97 -10.00 -2.05
CA TRP A 266 4.04 -9.27 -2.91
C TRP A 266 2.57 -9.59 -2.58
N THR A 267 1.72 -8.57 -2.73
CA THR A 267 0.28 -8.76 -2.93
C THR A 267 -0.01 -9.39 -4.30
N TYR A 268 -1.24 -9.82 -4.56
CA TYR A 268 -1.60 -10.38 -5.88
C TYR A 268 -1.43 -9.32 -6.97
N PHE A 269 -1.88 -8.10 -6.69
CA PHE A 269 -1.72 -7.00 -7.64
C PHE A 269 -0.25 -6.63 -7.84
N GLY A 270 0.53 -6.51 -6.77
CA GLY A 270 1.95 -6.19 -6.85
C GLY A 270 2.75 -7.21 -7.66
N ASP A 271 2.53 -8.51 -7.42
CA ASP A 271 3.20 -9.58 -8.17
C ASP A 271 2.78 -9.55 -9.65
N ALA A 272 1.48 -9.52 -9.92
CA ALA A 272 0.96 -9.56 -11.28
C ALA A 272 1.37 -8.32 -12.09
N PHE A 273 1.24 -7.12 -11.54
CA PHE A 273 1.50 -5.87 -12.26
C PHE A 273 2.99 -5.53 -12.31
N PHE A 274 3.66 -5.41 -11.16
CA PHE A 274 5.04 -4.91 -11.12
C PHE A 274 6.08 -6.00 -11.33
N ASN A 275 5.93 -7.14 -10.65
CA ASN A 275 6.96 -8.19 -10.69
C ASN A 275 6.95 -8.95 -12.03
N ARG A 276 5.76 -9.21 -12.58
CA ARG A 276 5.58 -10.03 -13.78
C ARG A 276 5.37 -9.19 -15.04
N SER A 277 4.39 -8.31 -15.06
CA SER A 277 3.93 -7.68 -16.30
C SER A 277 4.71 -6.43 -16.70
N LEU A 278 5.16 -5.62 -15.74
CA LEU A 278 5.90 -4.39 -16.01
C LEU A 278 7.38 -4.68 -16.31
N GLN A 279 7.66 -5.00 -17.57
CA GLN A 279 9.00 -5.30 -18.07
C GLN A 279 9.48 -4.21 -19.05
N PRO A 280 10.79 -4.09 -19.32
CA PRO A 280 11.31 -3.21 -20.35
C PRO A 280 10.61 -3.45 -21.71
N GLY A 281 10.09 -2.37 -22.32
CA GLY A 281 9.32 -2.45 -23.57
C GLY A 281 7.81 -2.67 -23.40
N VAL A 282 7.32 -2.75 -22.16
CA VAL A 282 5.89 -2.82 -21.84
C VAL A 282 5.47 -1.53 -21.13
N ASP A 283 4.47 -0.84 -21.67
CA ASP A 283 3.88 0.33 -21.02
C ASP A 283 2.91 -0.06 -19.89
N LEU A 284 2.45 0.94 -19.11
CA LEU A 284 1.54 0.70 -17.98
C LEU A 284 0.22 0.05 -18.39
N GLN A 285 -0.32 0.38 -19.57
CA GLN A 285 -1.63 -0.12 -20.01
C GLN A 285 -1.56 -1.59 -20.39
N ARG A 286 -0.54 -1.97 -21.15
CA ARG A 286 -0.29 -3.37 -21.50
C ARG A 286 0.04 -4.20 -20.26
N ALA A 287 0.92 -3.70 -19.39
CA ALA A 287 1.24 -4.38 -18.13
C ALA A 287 -0.01 -4.58 -17.25
N PHE A 288 -0.91 -3.60 -17.21
CA PHE A 288 -2.15 -3.70 -16.45
C PHE A 288 -3.12 -4.73 -17.05
N ASN A 289 -3.25 -4.77 -18.38
CA ASN A 289 -4.09 -5.78 -19.04
C ASN A 289 -3.59 -7.21 -18.77
N ASP A 290 -2.28 -7.44 -18.84
CA ASP A 290 -1.66 -8.73 -18.53
C ASP A 290 -1.84 -9.11 -17.04
N ALA A 291 -1.71 -8.12 -16.15
CA ALA A 291 -1.93 -8.30 -14.73
C ALA A 291 -3.37 -8.71 -14.40
N ARG A 292 -4.39 -8.12 -15.06
CA ARG A 292 -5.80 -8.50 -14.87
C ARG A 292 -6.07 -9.96 -15.20
N LEU A 293 -5.49 -10.46 -16.30
CA LEU A 293 -5.62 -11.86 -16.69
C LEU A 293 -4.97 -12.78 -15.66
N THR A 294 -3.78 -12.40 -15.20
CA THR A 294 -3.02 -13.15 -14.18
C THR A 294 -3.77 -13.22 -12.85
N ILE A 295 -4.27 -12.08 -12.37
CA ILE A 295 -5.02 -11.98 -11.11
C ILE A 295 -6.30 -12.80 -11.18
N SER A 296 -7.06 -12.69 -12.28
CA SER A 296 -8.29 -13.46 -12.48
C SER A 296 -8.04 -14.98 -12.43
N ALA A 297 -6.94 -15.44 -13.02
CA ALA A 297 -6.57 -16.85 -12.98
C ALA A 297 -6.23 -17.32 -11.55
N TRP A 298 -5.46 -16.54 -10.79
CA TRP A 298 -5.13 -16.86 -9.39
C TRP A 298 -6.36 -16.84 -8.48
N GLU A 299 -7.21 -15.83 -8.61
CA GLU A 299 -8.45 -15.74 -7.83
C GLU A 299 -9.38 -16.90 -8.11
N LEU A 300 -9.51 -17.33 -9.37
CA LEU A 300 -10.27 -18.51 -9.73
C LEU A 300 -9.68 -19.79 -9.11
N GLN A 301 -8.36 -19.95 -9.19
CA GLN A 301 -7.66 -21.10 -8.61
C GLN A 301 -7.87 -21.18 -7.09
N ASP A 302 -7.84 -20.04 -6.41
CA ASP A 302 -7.99 -19.93 -4.95
C ASP A 302 -9.45 -19.81 -4.50
N ARG A 303 -10.40 -19.84 -5.44
CA ARG A 303 -11.85 -19.71 -5.20
C ARG A 303 -12.24 -18.41 -4.47
N LEU A 304 -11.56 -17.34 -4.82
CA LEU A 304 -11.81 -15.99 -4.33
C LEU A 304 -12.84 -15.29 -5.20
N SER A 305 -13.56 -14.33 -4.62
CA SER A 305 -14.39 -13.41 -5.41
C SER A 305 -13.49 -12.49 -6.24
N PRO A 306 -13.83 -12.21 -7.51
CA PRO A 306 -12.99 -11.37 -8.35
C PRO A 306 -12.76 -9.98 -7.75
N SER A 307 -11.49 -9.56 -7.65
CA SER A 307 -11.17 -8.19 -7.21
C SER A 307 -11.50 -7.14 -8.27
N ASN A 308 -11.53 -7.55 -9.55
CA ASN A 308 -11.76 -6.70 -10.72
C ASN A 308 -10.87 -5.44 -10.74
N PRO A 309 -9.54 -5.56 -10.86
CA PRO A 309 -8.66 -4.40 -10.96
C PRO A 309 -9.14 -3.42 -12.04
N GLN A 310 -9.11 -2.12 -11.74
CA GLN A 310 -9.62 -1.06 -12.63
C GLN A 310 -8.51 -0.10 -13.01
N ALA A 311 -8.67 0.59 -14.14
CA ALA A 311 -7.77 1.67 -14.52
C ALA A 311 -8.48 2.73 -15.38
N HIS A 312 -7.98 3.95 -15.27
CA HIS A 312 -8.25 5.05 -16.19
C HIS A 312 -6.92 5.48 -16.82
N PHE A 313 -6.86 5.56 -18.14
CA PHE A 313 -5.68 5.99 -18.87
C PHE A 313 -5.96 7.31 -19.60
N GLY A 314 -5.64 8.43 -18.95
CA GLY A 314 -5.79 9.76 -19.55
C GLY A 314 -4.92 9.90 -20.80
N PRO A 315 -5.50 10.23 -21.98
CA PRO A 315 -4.78 10.21 -23.26
C PRO A 315 -3.56 11.12 -23.27
N ALA A 316 -3.66 12.33 -22.72
CA ALA A 316 -2.53 13.27 -22.71
C ALA A 316 -1.34 12.74 -21.89
N LEU A 317 -1.60 12.06 -20.76
CA LEU A 317 -0.53 11.45 -19.98
C LEU A 317 0.06 10.20 -20.65
N VAL A 318 -0.76 9.39 -21.33
CA VAL A 318 -0.28 8.25 -22.11
C VAL A 318 0.69 8.71 -23.19
N ASP A 319 0.33 9.73 -23.96
CA ASP A 319 1.18 10.32 -24.99
C ASP A 319 2.49 10.86 -24.40
N LYS A 320 2.41 11.53 -23.25
CA LYS A 320 3.58 12.05 -22.51
C LYS A 320 4.57 10.95 -22.11
N LEU A 321 4.07 9.79 -21.66
CA LEU A 321 4.90 8.69 -21.15
C LEU A 321 5.44 7.75 -22.23
N THR A 322 4.75 7.66 -23.37
CA THR A 322 5.13 6.82 -24.52
C THR A 322 6.62 6.90 -24.90
N PRO A 323 7.23 8.10 -25.10
CA PRO A 323 8.64 8.18 -25.45
C PRO A 323 9.58 7.65 -24.36
N LEU A 324 9.21 7.73 -23.08
CA LEU A 324 10.03 7.26 -21.96
C LEU A 324 10.11 5.72 -21.93
N PHE A 325 8.96 5.04 -22.09
CA PHE A 325 8.92 3.57 -22.17
C PHE A 325 9.69 3.05 -23.39
N ALA A 326 9.57 3.73 -24.54
CA ALA A 326 10.32 3.38 -25.75
C ALA A 326 11.84 3.55 -25.59
N ALA A 327 12.29 4.58 -24.87
CA ALA A 327 13.71 4.82 -24.62
C ALA A 327 14.34 3.76 -23.70
N LYS A 328 13.67 3.40 -22.60
CA LYS A 328 14.17 2.37 -21.66
C LYS A 328 14.19 0.97 -22.27
N ALA A 329 13.24 0.65 -23.15
CA ALA A 329 13.25 -0.61 -23.91
C ALA A 329 14.54 -0.80 -24.73
N LYS A 330 15.01 0.27 -25.38
CA LYS A 330 16.25 0.26 -26.19
C LYS A 330 17.50 0.16 -25.32
N ALA A 331 17.50 0.78 -24.14
CA ALA A 331 18.64 0.74 -23.22
C ALA A 331 18.87 -0.65 -22.63
N GLY A 332 17.81 -1.43 -22.38
CA GLY A 332 17.92 -2.79 -21.84
C GLY A 332 18.32 -3.88 -22.85
N GLN A 333 18.43 -3.55 -24.15
CA GLN A 333 18.88 -4.46 -25.21
C GLN A 333 20.38 -4.36 -25.53
N ARG A 334 21.09 -3.44 -24.87
CA ARG A 334 22.54 -3.23 -25.00
C ARG A 334 23.27 -3.80 -23.81
#